data_AF-A0A2N1VK98-F1
#
_entry.id   AF-A0A2N1VK98-F1
#
_cell.length_a   1.000
_cell.length_b   1.000
_cell.length_c   1.000
_cell.angle_alpha   90.00
_cell.angle_beta   90.00
_cell.angle_gamma   90.00
#
_symmetry.space_group_name_H-M   'P 1'
#
loop_
_entity.id
_entity.type
_entity.pdbx_description
1 polymer ?
#
loop_
_entity_poly.entity_id
_entity_poly.type
_entity_poly.pdbx_seq_one_letter_code
_entity_poly.pdbx_strand_id
1 'polypeptide(L)'
;MDSNPSNQYVGNFLTITPNDSQEIGINEPIILQFAAPVDANIIEDNLVIINQNAISNIEYIDGKKMEHSDMNSMMSDGTMMAHLKENHCIKGTFEWNSDNTKCQFMPDSGFEADTDYMVFMDSQVMNHMKSIMTERKMMSRGMGMKDCDCHKKGPDNSNIITHFRTRGN
;
A
#
# COMPACT_ATOMS: atom_id res chain seq x y z
N MET A 1 18.35 -6.98 6.46
CA MET A 1 17.57 -6.28 5.41
C MET A 1 16.73 -7.35 4.75
N ASP A 2 15.63 -7.72 5.39
CA ASP A 2 14.75 -8.76 4.89
C ASP A 2 13.83 -8.14 3.86
N SER A 3 14.22 -8.26 2.60
CA SER A 3 13.33 -7.96 1.47
C SER A 3 12.14 -8.91 1.57
N ASN A 4 11.01 -8.40 2.07
CA ASN A 4 9.76 -9.14 2.15
C ASN A 4 9.45 -9.71 0.76
N PRO A 5 9.42 -11.05 0.56
CA PRO A 5 9.32 -11.66 -0.76
C PRO A 5 8.02 -11.30 -1.49
N SER A 6 7.02 -10.82 -0.77
CA SER A 6 5.80 -10.27 -1.34
C SER A 6 5.99 -8.98 -2.13
N ASN A 7 7.06 -8.22 -1.85
CA ASN A 7 7.36 -6.96 -2.54
C ASN A 7 7.94 -7.19 -3.96
N GLN A 8 8.45 -8.39 -4.25
CA GLN A 8 8.99 -8.71 -5.59
C GLN A 8 7.91 -8.87 -6.66
N TYR A 9 6.68 -9.24 -6.30
CA TYR A 9 5.57 -9.38 -7.24
C TYR A 9 4.92 -8.03 -7.58
N VAL A 10 5.01 -7.06 -6.67
CA VAL A 10 4.42 -5.72 -6.80
C VAL A 10 5.29 -4.83 -7.68
N GLY A 11 6.61 -4.94 -7.57
CA GLY A 11 7.56 -4.06 -8.27
C GLY A 11 7.45 -4.03 -9.80
N ASN A 12 6.75 -4.99 -10.42
CA ASN A 12 6.51 -5.01 -11.87
C ASN A 12 5.13 -4.48 -12.29
N PHE A 13 4.16 -4.39 -11.37
CA PHE A 13 2.80 -3.93 -11.69
C PHE A 13 2.49 -2.56 -11.10
N LEU A 14 3.00 -2.25 -9.91
CA LEU A 14 2.75 -1.00 -9.21
C LEU A 14 4.09 -0.38 -8.80
N THR A 15 4.26 0.89 -9.19
CA THR A 15 5.32 1.75 -8.69
C THR A 15 4.69 2.85 -7.83
N ILE A 16 5.22 3.03 -6.63
CA ILE A 16 4.85 4.12 -5.73
C ILE A 16 5.99 5.13 -5.72
N THR A 17 5.66 6.41 -5.79
CA THR A 17 6.64 7.51 -5.69
C THR A 17 6.04 8.59 -4.79
N PRO A 18 6.74 9.04 -3.74
CA PRO A 18 8.08 8.59 -3.32
C PRO A 18 8.10 7.16 -2.77
N ASN A 19 9.29 6.55 -2.78
CA ASN A 19 9.58 5.25 -2.15
C ASN A 19 10.70 5.36 -1.10
N ASP A 20 11.09 4.24 -0.50
CA ASP A 20 11.96 4.10 0.69
C ASP A 20 13.28 4.87 0.67
N SER A 21 13.72 5.38 -0.49
CA SER A 21 14.96 6.13 -0.68
C SER A 21 14.75 7.60 -1.05
N GLN A 22 13.52 8.10 -1.03
CA GLN A 22 13.17 9.40 -1.57
C GLN A 22 12.64 10.34 -0.49
N GLU A 23 13.14 11.57 -0.54
CA GLU A 23 12.60 12.67 0.23
C GLU A 23 11.77 13.58 -0.67
N ILE A 24 10.61 14.02 -0.20
CA ILE A 24 9.72 14.93 -0.94
C ILE A 24 9.41 16.20 -0.15
N GLY A 25 9.01 17.27 -0.83
CA GLY A 25 8.46 18.45 -0.18
C GLY A 25 7.13 18.17 0.52
N ILE A 26 6.78 18.99 1.51
CA ILE A 26 5.56 18.83 2.32
C ILE A 26 4.23 18.92 1.53
N ASN A 27 4.26 19.46 0.31
CA ASN A 27 3.08 19.59 -0.57
C ASN A 27 3.23 18.76 -1.86
N GLU A 28 4.18 17.83 -1.91
CA GLU A 28 4.34 16.95 -3.06
C GLU A 28 3.36 15.78 -3.00
N PRO A 29 2.79 15.36 -4.14
CA PRO A 29 1.85 14.25 -4.17
C PRO A 29 2.54 12.89 -4.04
N ILE A 30 1.78 11.90 -3.59
CA ILE A 30 2.15 10.49 -3.74
C ILE A 30 1.55 9.99 -5.06
N ILE A 31 2.38 9.39 -5.90
CA ILE A 31 2.03 8.90 -7.23
C ILE A 31 2.02 7.37 -7.20
N LEU A 32 0.87 6.80 -7.59
CA LEU A 32 0.71 5.37 -7.84
C LEU A 32 0.65 5.18 -9.35
N GLN A 33 1.60 4.41 -9.89
CA GLN A 33 1.66 4.07 -11.31
C GLN A 33 1.45 2.56 -11.49
N PHE A 34 0.38 2.20 -12.18
CA PHE A 34 0.00 0.83 -12.46
C PHE A 34 0.38 0.44 -13.91
N ALA A 35 0.73 -0.83 -14.12
CA ALA A 35 1.04 -1.40 -15.43
C ALA A 35 -0.22 -1.72 -16.26
N ALA A 36 -1.40 -1.65 -15.65
CA ALA A 36 -2.69 -1.86 -16.28
C ALA A 36 -3.78 -1.04 -15.55
N PRO A 37 -4.93 -0.79 -16.21
CA PRO A 37 -6.07 -0.15 -15.55
C PRO A 37 -6.50 -0.89 -14.29
N VAL A 38 -6.78 -0.15 -13.23
CA VAL A 38 -7.30 -0.66 -11.95
C VAL A 38 -8.68 -0.07 -11.63
N ASP A 39 -9.29 -0.56 -10.54
CA ASP A 39 -10.54 -0.01 -10.02
C ASP A 39 -10.14 1.05 -9.00
N ALA A 40 -10.50 2.30 -9.29
CA ALA A 40 -10.14 3.45 -8.46
C ALA A 40 -10.69 3.30 -7.03
N ASN A 41 -11.92 2.81 -6.87
CA ASN A 41 -12.54 2.68 -5.55
C ASN A 41 -11.77 1.70 -4.66
N ILE A 42 -11.31 0.58 -5.23
CA ILE A 42 -10.51 -0.40 -4.48
C ILE A 42 -9.20 0.21 -3.99
N ILE A 43 -8.57 1.07 -4.79
CA ILE A 43 -7.32 1.73 -4.40
C ILE A 43 -7.60 2.82 -3.35
N GLU A 44 -8.59 3.68 -3.58
CA GLU A 44 -8.94 4.78 -2.67
C GLU A 44 -9.39 4.28 -1.30
N ASP A 45 -10.22 3.23 -1.27
CA ASP A 45 -10.72 2.65 -0.03
C ASP A 45 -9.61 1.99 0.79
N ASN A 46 -8.47 1.63 0.19
CA ASN A 46 -7.46 0.80 0.84
C ASN A 46 -6.06 1.42 0.87
N LEU A 47 -5.88 2.64 0.34
CA LEU A 47 -4.66 3.41 0.53
C LEU A 47 -4.69 4.06 1.92
N VAL A 48 -3.64 3.80 2.71
CA VAL A 48 -3.48 4.37 4.03
C VAL A 48 -2.10 5.00 4.12
N ILE A 49 -2.03 6.26 4.55
CA ILE A 49 -0.77 6.99 4.72
C ILE A 49 -0.71 7.46 6.17
N ILE A 50 0.35 7.11 6.89
CA ILE A 50 0.47 7.36 8.32
C ILE A 50 1.84 7.95 8.63
N ASN A 51 1.87 8.94 9.53
CA ASN A 51 3.10 9.41 10.16
C ASN A 51 3.67 8.29 11.05
N GLN A 52 4.91 7.84 10.84
CA GLN A 52 5.49 6.75 11.62
C GLN A 52 5.51 7.04 13.13
N ASN A 53 5.59 8.30 13.54
CA ASN A 53 5.50 8.70 14.95
C ASN A 53 4.11 8.42 15.57
N ALA A 54 3.05 8.35 14.76
CA ALA A 54 1.75 7.95 15.26
C ALA A 54 1.74 6.47 15.67
N ILE A 55 2.52 5.63 14.98
CA ILE A 55 2.57 4.19 15.22
C ILE A 55 3.35 3.87 16.51
N SER A 56 4.47 4.56 16.74
CA SER A 56 5.30 4.34 17.94
C SER A 56 4.60 4.71 19.25
N ASN A 57 3.52 5.49 19.19
CA ASN A 57 2.76 5.95 20.35
C ASN A 57 1.49 5.13 20.64
N ILE A 58 1.19 4.09 19.84
CA ILE A 58 0.00 3.25 20.07
C ILE A 58 0.34 2.14 21.05
N GLU A 59 0.06 2.39 22.32
CA GLU A 59 0.22 1.39 23.39
C GLU A 59 -1.04 0.53 23.57
N TYR A 60 -2.22 1.04 23.21
CA TYR A 60 -3.51 0.39 23.45
C TYR A 60 -4.51 0.62 22.31
N ILE A 61 -5.24 -0.44 21.93
CA ILE A 61 -6.44 -0.37 21.09
C ILE A 61 -7.56 -1.12 21.79
N ASP A 62 -8.75 -0.52 21.90
CA ASP A 62 -9.91 -1.10 22.58
C ASP A 62 -9.63 -1.65 23.99
N GLY A 63 -8.75 -0.94 24.73
CA GLY A 63 -8.35 -1.33 26.08
C GLY A 63 -7.41 -2.54 26.16
N LYS A 64 -6.94 -3.06 25.02
CA LYS A 64 -5.93 -4.13 24.97
C LYS A 64 -4.56 -3.52 24.75
N LYS A 65 -3.59 -3.92 25.59
CA LYS A 65 -2.19 -3.58 25.39
C LYS A 65 -1.69 -4.29 24.14
N MET A 66 -1.14 -3.53 23.19
CA MET A 66 -0.63 -4.09 21.95
C MET A 66 0.80 -4.59 22.18
N GLU A 67 0.97 -5.91 22.33
CA GLU A 67 2.29 -6.55 22.41
C GLU A 67 2.70 -7.01 21.00
N HIS A 68 3.35 -6.11 20.24
CA HIS A 68 4.00 -6.50 18.99
C HIS A 68 5.50 -6.28 19.11
N SER A 69 6.27 -7.33 18.81
CA SER A 69 7.73 -7.32 18.84
C SER A 69 8.35 -6.51 17.70
N ASP A 70 7.59 -6.30 16.62
CA ASP A 70 8.04 -5.63 15.41
C ASP A 70 6.86 -5.03 14.62
N MET A 71 7.19 -4.04 13.80
CA MET A 71 6.22 -3.29 12.98
C MET A 71 5.50 -4.20 11.98
N ASN A 72 6.14 -5.25 11.45
CA ASN A 72 5.50 -6.17 10.51
C ASN A 72 4.37 -6.99 11.16
N SER A 73 4.54 -7.36 12.44
CA SER A 73 3.50 -7.98 13.26
C SER A 73 2.31 -7.04 13.50
N MET A 74 2.58 -5.75 13.78
CA MET A 74 1.52 -4.73 13.92
C MET A 74 0.71 -4.59 12.63
N MET A 75 1.38 -4.56 11.47
CA MET A 75 0.75 -4.35 10.16
C MET A 75 -0.01 -5.58 9.64
N SER A 76 0.20 -6.73 10.26
CA SER A 76 -0.56 -7.96 9.98
C SER A 76 -1.79 -8.10 10.88
N ASP A 77 -1.94 -7.27 11.92
CA ASP A 77 -3.10 -7.24 12.79
C ASP A 77 -4.20 -6.35 12.20
N GLY A 78 -5.30 -6.99 11.76
CA GLY A 78 -6.44 -6.27 11.18
C GLY A 78 -7.09 -5.24 12.11
N THR A 79 -6.99 -5.42 13.43
CA THR A 79 -7.55 -4.50 14.43
C THR A 79 -6.71 -3.22 14.51
N MET A 80 -5.38 -3.39 14.53
CA MET A 80 -4.43 -2.27 14.45
C MET A 80 -4.61 -1.50 13.14
N MET A 81 -4.77 -2.22 12.03
CA MET A 81 -4.94 -1.58 10.72
C MET A 81 -6.24 -0.79 10.61
N ALA A 82 -7.35 -1.34 11.13
CA ALA A 82 -8.61 -0.60 11.20
C ALA A 82 -8.45 0.67 12.06
N HIS A 83 -7.84 0.56 13.23
CA HIS A 83 -7.60 1.71 14.11
C HIS A 83 -6.73 2.79 13.46
N LEU A 84 -5.63 2.39 12.82
CA LEU A 84 -4.73 3.30 12.11
C LEU A 84 -5.42 3.99 10.94
N LYS A 85 -6.20 3.24 10.15
CA LYS A 85 -6.97 3.78 9.03
C LYS A 85 -8.00 4.81 9.49
N GLU A 86 -8.64 4.58 10.64
CA GLU A 86 -9.67 5.48 11.16
C GLU A 86 -9.10 6.72 11.85
N ASN A 87 -8.02 6.58 12.63
CA ASN A 87 -7.58 7.62 13.57
C ASN A 87 -6.29 8.34 13.14
N HIS A 88 -5.45 7.71 12.33
CA HIS A 88 -4.10 8.20 12.03
C HIS A 88 -3.80 8.33 10.53
N CYS A 89 -4.76 7.99 9.67
CA CYS A 89 -4.62 8.15 8.23
C CYS A 89 -4.63 9.63 7.84
N ILE A 90 -3.66 10.03 7.03
CA ILE A 90 -3.62 11.35 6.38
C ILE A 90 -4.74 11.41 5.34
N LYS A 91 -5.61 12.42 5.49
CA LYS A 91 -6.69 12.69 4.54
C LYS A 91 -6.16 13.45 3.32
N GLY A 92 -6.78 13.21 2.18
CA GLY A 92 -6.38 13.81 0.92
C GLY A 92 -7.37 13.52 -0.20
N THR A 93 -7.03 14.05 -1.36
CA THR A 93 -7.79 13.88 -2.61
C THR A 93 -7.03 13.02 -3.60
N PHE A 94 -7.77 12.23 -4.37
CA PHE A 94 -7.25 11.38 -5.42
C PHE A 94 -7.53 11.98 -6.79
N GLU A 95 -6.50 12.08 -7.62
CA GLU A 95 -6.60 12.50 -9.02
C GLU A 95 -6.17 11.34 -9.93
N TRP A 96 -7.09 10.89 -10.77
CA TRP A 96 -6.86 9.78 -11.69
C TRP A 96 -6.70 10.26 -13.13
N ASN A 97 -5.87 9.57 -13.89
CA ASN A 97 -5.89 9.68 -15.34
C ASN A 97 -7.08 8.91 -15.94
N SER A 98 -7.40 9.22 -17.21
CA SER A 98 -8.60 8.71 -17.88
C SER A 98 -8.65 7.19 -18.07
N ASP A 99 -7.51 6.51 -18.01
CA ASP A 99 -7.35 5.07 -18.20
C ASP A 99 -7.13 4.31 -16.89
N ASN A 100 -7.24 4.97 -15.73
CA ASN A 100 -7.05 4.39 -14.40
C ASN A 100 -5.71 3.65 -14.24
N THR A 101 -4.65 4.12 -14.90
CA THR A 101 -3.30 3.57 -14.78
C THR A 101 -2.40 4.41 -13.89
N LYS A 102 -2.81 5.63 -13.54
CA LYS A 102 -2.07 6.54 -12.69
C LYS A 102 -3.01 7.27 -11.74
N CYS A 103 -2.62 7.29 -10.47
CA CYS A 103 -3.28 8.06 -9.43
C CYS A 103 -2.28 9.00 -8.75
N GLN A 104 -2.72 10.20 -8.42
CA GLN A 104 -2.00 11.12 -7.55
C GLN A 104 -2.84 11.35 -6.29
N PHE A 105 -2.26 11.04 -5.13
CA PHE A 105 -2.81 11.40 -3.84
C PHE A 105 -2.18 12.71 -3.37
N MET A 106 -3.02 13.68 -3.04
CA MET A 106 -2.61 14.96 -2.48
C MET A 106 -3.13 15.09 -1.04
N PRO A 107 -2.26 15.29 -0.02
CA PRO A 107 -2.73 15.50 1.34
C PRO A 107 -3.47 16.84 1.48
N ASP A 108 -4.63 16.84 2.15
CA ASP A 108 -5.50 18.03 2.29
C ASP A 108 -4.81 19.19 3.01
N SER A 109 -3.96 18.86 3.98
CA SER A 109 -3.26 19.83 4.85
C SER A 109 -1.75 19.86 4.65
N GLY A 110 -1.24 19.18 3.61
CA GLY A 110 0.18 18.91 3.47
C GLY A 110 0.69 17.87 4.47
N PHE A 111 1.95 17.48 4.31
CA PHE A 111 2.69 16.67 5.26
C PHE A 111 3.44 17.55 6.27
N GLU A 112 3.77 16.98 7.43
CA GLU A 112 4.70 17.56 8.39
C GLU A 112 6.12 17.51 7.82
N ALA A 113 6.93 18.51 8.13
CA ALA A 113 8.33 18.57 7.70
C ALA A 113 9.21 17.59 8.50
N ASP A 114 10.33 17.16 7.92
CA ASP A 114 11.34 16.28 8.54
C ASP A 114 10.75 15.00 9.17
N THR A 115 9.69 14.47 8.57
CA THR A 115 8.87 13.40 9.13
C THR A 115 8.89 12.17 8.21
N ASP A 116 9.01 11.00 8.84
CA ASP A 116 8.93 9.72 8.14
C ASP A 116 7.46 9.26 8.04
N TYR A 117 7.05 8.96 6.82
CA TYR A 117 5.71 8.49 6.49
C TYR A 117 5.77 7.07 5.97
N MET A 118 4.69 6.34 6.23
CA MET A 118 4.44 5.02 5.70
C MET A 118 3.22 5.06 4.81
N VAL A 119 3.35 4.48 3.62
CA VAL A 119 2.26 4.21 2.68
C VAL A 119 1.97 2.72 2.74
N PHE A 120 0.71 2.41 2.97
CA PHE A 120 0.19 1.07 3.11
C PHE A 120 -0.96 0.84 2.14
N MET A 121 -0.99 -0.34 1.52
CA MET A 121 -2.17 -0.86 0.85
C MET A 121 -2.43 -2.29 1.33
N ASP A 122 -3.69 -2.56 1.66
CA ASP A 122 -4.09 -3.84 2.23
C ASP A 122 -4.06 -5.00 1.20
N SER A 123 -4.39 -6.19 1.70
CA SER A 123 -4.46 -7.39 0.86
C SER A 123 -5.55 -7.33 -0.23
N GLN A 124 -6.58 -6.46 -0.13
CA GLN A 124 -7.61 -6.34 -1.16
C GLN A 124 -7.04 -5.72 -2.44
N VAL A 125 -6.22 -4.67 -2.31
CA VAL A 125 -5.50 -4.09 -3.46
C VAL A 125 -4.61 -5.14 -4.12
N MET A 126 -3.92 -5.95 -3.33
CA MET A 126 -3.08 -7.03 -3.83
C MET A 126 -3.86 -8.12 -4.54
N ASN A 127 -5.00 -8.53 -4.00
CA ASN A 127 -5.88 -9.52 -4.63
C ASN A 127 -6.46 -8.98 -5.94
N HIS A 128 -6.84 -7.69 -5.97
CA HIS A 128 -7.31 -7.02 -7.18
C HIS A 128 -6.25 -7.04 -8.29
N MET A 129 -5.03 -6.60 -7.99
CA MET A 129 -3.93 -6.61 -8.95
C MET A 129 -3.57 -8.02 -9.43
N LYS A 130 -3.60 -9.02 -8.53
CA LYS A 130 -3.42 -10.43 -8.91
C LYS A 130 -4.50 -10.93 -9.87
N SER A 131 -5.76 -10.53 -9.68
CA SER A 131 -6.88 -10.88 -10.57
C SER A 131 -6.62 -10.34 -11.98
N ILE A 132 -6.30 -9.05 -12.09
CA ILE A 132 -6.00 -8.38 -13.37
C ILE A 132 -4.83 -9.09 -14.08
N MET A 133 -3.75 -9.40 -13.37
CA MET A 133 -2.61 -10.09 -13.95
C MET A 133 -2.95 -11.50 -14.42
N THR A 134 -3.82 -12.21 -13.71
CA THR A 134 -4.25 -13.57 -14.04
C THR A 134 -5.13 -13.58 -15.28
N GLU A 135 -6.12 -12.70 -15.34
CA GLU A 135 -6.99 -12.51 -16.50
C GLU A 135 -6.17 -12.19 -17.76
N ARG A 136 -5.20 -11.28 -17.66
CA ARG A 136 -4.32 -10.93 -18.79
C ARG A 136 -3.43 -12.08 -19.23
N LYS A 137 -2.92 -12.90 -18.30
CA LYS A 137 -2.16 -14.12 -18.64
C LYS A 137 -3.03 -15.16 -19.33
N MET A 138 -4.30 -15.30 -18.92
CA MET A 138 -5.26 -16.22 -19.54
C MET A 138 -5.69 -15.75 -20.95
N MET A 139 -5.83 -14.44 -21.18
CA MET A 139 -6.12 -13.91 -22.52
C MET A 139 -4.93 -14.01 -23.48
N SER A 140 -3.70 -14.00 -22.97
CA SER A 140 -2.48 -14.17 -23.79
C SER A 140 -2.18 -15.64 -24.13
N ARG A 141 -2.84 -16.60 -23.49
CA ARG A 141 -2.69 -18.04 -23.76
C ARG A 141 -4.01 -18.61 -24.25
N GLY A 142 -4.23 -18.57 -25.57
CA GLY A 142 -5.24 -19.41 -26.19
C GLY A 142 -4.98 -20.89 -25.88
N MET A 143 -6.02 -21.60 -25.42
CA MET A 143 -6.13 -23.06 -25.24
C MET A 143 -4.96 -23.77 -24.54
N GLY A 144 -5.18 -24.18 -23.28
CA GLY A 144 -4.38 -25.23 -22.63
C GLY A 144 -4.42 -25.17 -21.12
N MET A 145 -5.49 -25.68 -20.50
CA MET A 145 -5.47 -26.02 -19.08
C MET A 145 -4.42 -27.13 -18.86
N LYS A 146 -3.28 -26.73 -18.28
CA LYS A 146 -2.48 -27.60 -17.43
C LYS A 146 -2.27 -26.83 -16.13
N ASP A 147 -2.61 -27.51 -15.03
CA ASP A 147 -2.60 -27.01 -13.66
C ASP A 147 -1.37 -26.15 -13.39
N CYS A 148 -1.60 -24.84 -13.26
CA CYS A 148 -0.55 -23.93 -12.83
C CYS A 148 -0.32 -24.12 -11.33
N ASP A 149 0.93 -24.29 -10.92
CA ASP A 149 1.38 -24.39 -9.51
C ASP A 149 1.03 -23.15 -8.65
N CYS A 150 0.29 -22.17 -9.17
CA CYS A 150 -0.20 -21.01 -8.43
C CYS A 150 -1.31 -21.32 -7.41
N HIS A 151 -1.84 -22.54 -7.36
CA HIS A 151 -2.86 -22.94 -6.38
C HIS A 151 -2.29 -23.56 -5.09
N LYS A 152 -0.95 -23.68 -4.94
CA LYS A 152 -0.33 -24.36 -3.78
C LYS A 152 0.12 -23.45 -2.63
N LYS A 153 -0.02 -22.13 -2.78
CA LYS A 153 0.14 -21.22 -1.64
C LYS A 153 -1.23 -20.60 -1.39
N GLY A 154 -1.69 -20.66 -0.14
CA GLY A 154 -2.87 -19.93 0.30
C GLY A 154 -2.74 -18.44 -0.03
N PRO A 155 -3.80 -17.64 0.15
CA PRO A 155 -3.73 -16.20 -0.11
C PRO A 155 -2.53 -15.64 0.66
N ASP A 156 -1.49 -15.23 -0.07
CA ASP A 156 -0.42 -14.43 0.51
C ASP A 156 -1.11 -13.15 0.99
N ASN A 157 -1.35 -13.06 2.31
CA ASN A 157 -1.85 -11.90 3.04
C ASN A 157 -0.79 -10.79 3.06
N SER A 158 -0.17 -10.57 1.91
CA SER A 158 0.88 -9.60 1.75
C SER A 158 0.26 -8.23 1.54
N ASN A 159 0.47 -7.34 2.49
CA ASN A 159 0.21 -5.92 2.30
C ASN A 159 1.37 -5.28 1.53
N ILE A 160 1.10 -4.15 0.86
CA ILE A 160 2.16 -3.31 0.28
C ILE A 160 2.54 -2.28 1.31
N ILE A 161 3.83 -2.14 1.57
CA ILE A 161 4.37 -1.15 2.49
C ILE A 161 5.56 -0.48 1.79
N THR A 162 5.53 0.85 1.74
CA THR A 162 6.70 1.67 1.39
C THR A 162 6.76 2.87 2.33
N HIS A 163 7.94 3.42 2.49
CA HIS A 163 8.21 4.58 3.33
C HIS A 163 8.68 5.74 2.47
N PHE A 164 8.50 6.95 2.97
CA PHE A 164 9.16 8.12 2.42
C PHE A 164 9.38 9.13 3.55
N ARG A 165 10.27 10.09 3.31
CA ARG A 165 10.52 11.16 4.26
C ARG A 165 10.17 12.51 3.64
N THR A 166 9.71 13.44 4.45
CA THR A 166 9.55 14.84 4.01
C THR A 166 10.77 15.67 4.35
N ARG A 167 11.10 16.63 3.50
CA ARG A 167 12.21 17.56 3.75
C ARG A 167 11.77 18.72 4.64
N GLY A 168 12.65 19.12 5.55
CA GLY A 168 12.63 20.42 6.22
C GLY A 168 12.72 21.58 5.23
N ASN A 169 12.08 22.70 5.58
CA ASN A 169 12.25 23.98 4.88
C ASN A 169 13.58 24.65 5.24
#